data_AF-A0A7H0LMZ0-F1
#
_entry.id   AF-A0A7H0LMZ0-F1
#
_cell.length_a   1.000
_cell.length_b   1.000
_cell.length_c   1.000
_cell.angle_alpha   90.00
_cell.angle_beta   90.00
_cell.angle_gamma   90.00
#
_symmetry.space_group_name_H-M   'P 1'
#
loop_
_entity.id
_entity.type
_entity.pdbx_description
1 polymer ?
#
loop_
_entity_poly.entity_id
_entity_poly.type
_entity_poly.pdbx_seq_one_letter_code
_entity_poly.pdbx_strand_id
1 'polypeptide(L)'
;MPRSNVGETRTAYRRPTNVSLDAAMIEDAKELGINVSRACEEGLAKQIKAERERRWIEENREAIDGWNAWVAEHGLPLEKYRQF
;
A
#
# COMPACT_ATOMS: atom_id res chain seq x y z
N MET A 1 -33.27 2.01 4.00
CA MET A 1 -31.84 1.66 4.01
C MET A 1 -31.04 2.90 3.66
N PRO A 2 -30.40 3.61 4.61
CA PRO A 2 -29.62 4.80 4.27
C PRO A 2 -28.28 4.41 3.63
N ARG A 3 -28.02 4.95 2.43
CA ARG A 3 -26.77 4.77 1.68
C ARG A 3 -25.70 5.77 2.16
N SER A 4 -24.56 5.19 2.54
CA SER A 4 -23.16 5.64 2.37
C SER A 4 -22.87 7.15 2.34
N ASN A 5 -22.18 7.62 3.39
CA ASN A 5 -21.50 8.92 3.41
C ASN A 5 -20.34 8.93 2.40
N VAL A 6 -20.46 9.75 1.36
CA VAL A 6 -19.41 10.05 0.41
C VAL A 6 -18.39 10.98 1.08
N GLY A 7 -17.14 10.53 1.16
CA GLY A 7 -15.96 11.40 1.13
C GLY A 7 -15.80 12.40 2.26
N GLU A 8 -15.74 11.95 3.51
CA GLU A 8 -15.15 12.79 4.56
C GLU A 8 -13.62 12.75 4.37
N THR A 9 -13.06 13.70 3.62
CA THR A 9 -11.63 14.01 3.66
C THR A 9 -11.29 14.48 5.07
N ARG A 10 -11.14 13.53 5.99
CA ARG A 10 -10.44 13.75 7.26
C ARG A 10 -9.05 14.19 6.87
N THR A 11 -8.76 15.49 7.03
CA THR A 11 -7.39 15.96 7.15
C THR A 11 -6.72 15.05 8.18
N ALA A 12 -5.85 14.15 7.71
CA ALA A 12 -5.23 13.17 8.57
C ALA A 12 -4.50 13.95 9.67
N TYR A 13 -4.96 13.80 10.90
CA TYR A 13 -4.34 14.45 12.05
C TYR A 13 -2.90 13.93 12.14
N ARG A 14 -1.94 14.78 11.75
CA ARG A 14 -0.52 14.45 11.77
C ARG A 14 -0.05 14.57 13.21
N ARG A 15 0.40 13.45 13.78
CA ARG A 15 1.05 13.46 15.08
C ARG A 15 2.55 13.71 14.89
N PRO A 16 3.11 14.80 15.44
CA PRO A 16 4.55 14.96 15.46
C PRO A 16 5.16 13.79 16.24
N THR A 17 6.07 13.08 15.59
CA THR A 17 6.75 11.92 16.17
C THR A 17 8.24 12.24 16.16
N ASN A 18 8.88 12.18 17.33
CA ASN A 18 10.32 12.41 17.42
C ASN A 18 11.05 11.12 17.03
N VAL A 19 11.94 11.22 16.04
CA VAL A 19 12.69 10.07 15.52
C VAL A 19 14.18 10.43 15.53
N SER A 20 15.02 9.44 15.86
CA SER A 20 16.47 9.59 15.82
C SER A 20 16.97 9.12 14.45
N LEU A 21 17.65 10.02 13.74
CA LEU A 21 18.27 9.76 12.44
C LEU A 21 19.75 10.15 12.51
N ASP A 22 20.54 9.60 11.59
CA ASP A 22 21.95 9.96 11.49
C ASP A 22 22.13 11.46 11.22
N ALA A 23 23.04 12.09 11.96
CA ALA A 23 23.23 13.53 11.89
C ALA A 23 23.79 13.98 10.54
N ALA A 24 24.72 13.22 9.94
CA ALA A 24 25.27 13.55 8.63
C ALA A 24 24.18 13.48 7.56
N MET A 25 23.31 12.46 7.62
CA MET A 25 22.17 12.33 6.72
C MET A 25 21.18 13.52 6.82
N ILE A 26 20.99 14.09 8.01
CA ILE A 26 20.15 15.28 8.19
C ILE A 26 20.79 16.53 7.59
N GLU A 27 22.11 16.69 7.76
CA GLU A 27 22.83 17.81 7.14
C GLU A 27 22.82 17.69 5.62
N ASP A 28 23.11 16.51 5.06
CA ASP A 28 23.00 16.25 3.61
C ASP A 28 21.59 16.57 3.09
N ALA A 29 20.55 16.15 3.81
CA ALA A 29 19.18 16.46 3.43
C ALA A 29 18.88 17.96 3.43
N LYS A 30 19.42 18.72 4.41
CA LYS A 30 19.28 20.19 4.45
C LYS A 30 20.02 20.86 3.30
N GLU A 31 21.25 20.45 3.01
CA GLU A 31 22.06 20.97 1.90
C GLU A 31 21.36 20.75 0.55
N LEU A 32 20.71 19.60 0.40
CA LEU A 32 19.95 19.24 -0.81
C LEU A 32 18.52 19.80 -0.84
N GLY A 33 18.08 20.53 0.20
CA GLY A 33 16.72 21.07 0.29
C GLY A 33 15.62 20.02 0.42
N ILE A 34 15.96 18.83 0.91
CA ILE A 34 15.04 17.70 1.10
C ILE A 34 14.22 17.90 2.37
N ASN A 35 12.90 17.80 2.25
CA ASN A 35 12.01 17.81 3.40
C ASN A 35 12.02 16.44 4.09
N VAL A 36 12.83 16.32 5.15
CA VAL A 36 13.00 15.08 5.93
C VAL A 36 11.67 14.50 6.42
N SER A 37 10.75 15.34 6.92
CA SER A 37 9.46 14.88 7.42
C SER A 37 8.63 14.20 6.32
N ARG A 38 8.58 14.82 5.14
CA ARG A 38 7.88 14.28 3.97
C ARG A 38 8.55 13.00 3.46
N ALA A 39 9.88 12.98 3.38
CA ALA A 39 10.64 11.79 2.95
C ALA A 39 10.40 10.60 3.90
N CYS A 40 10.38 10.84 5.20
CA CYS A 40 10.05 9.83 6.21
C CYS A 40 8.62 9.33 6.07
N GLU A 41 7.64 10.23 5.85
CA GLU A 41 6.24 9.85 5.64
C GLU A 41 6.08 8.94 4.41
N GLU A 42 6.68 9.33 3.28
CA GLU A 42 6.64 8.56 2.04
C GLU A 42 7.34 7.20 2.17
N GLY A 43 8.50 7.16 2.83
CA GLY A 43 9.23 5.92 3.11
C GLY A 43 8.43 4.96 3.99
N LEU A 44 7.85 5.48 5.07
CA LEU A 44 7.03 4.70 6.00
C LEU A 44 5.75 4.19 5.32
N ALA A 45 5.09 5.02 4.51
CA ALA A 45 3.91 4.62 3.76
C ALA A 45 4.20 3.46 2.80
N LYS A 46 5.34 3.51 2.10
CA LYS A 46 5.78 2.42 1.21
C LYS A 46 6.02 1.12 1.98
N GLN A 47 6.72 1.18 3.11
CA GLN A 47 6.99 0.02 3.96
C GLN A 47 5.70 -0.59 4.53
N ILE A 48 4.79 0.25 5.05
CA ILE A 48 3.48 -0.21 5.54
C ILE A 48 2.68 -0.88 4.44
N LYS A 49 2.66 -0.31 3.22
CA LYS A 49 1.96 -0.89 2.08
C LYS A 49 2.53 -2.26 1.74
N ALA A 50 3.85 -2.38 1.63
CA ALA A 50 4.52 -3.63 1.30
C ALA A 50 4.23 -4.73 2.33
N GLU A 51 4.29 -4.40 3.63
CA GLU A 51 3.97 -5.37 4.69
C GLU A 51 2.50 -5.78 4.69
N ARG A 52 1.58 -4.84 4.42
CA ARG A 52 0.15 -5.18 4.29
C ARG A 52 -0.10 -6.09 3.09
N GLU A 53 0.53 -5.82 1.96
CA GLU A 53 0.42 -6.64 0.76
C GLU A 53 0.96 -8.06 1.02
N ARG A 54 2.14 -8.16 1.65
CA ARG A 54 2.71 -9.45 2.04
C ARG A 54 1.76 -10.26 2.93
N ARG A 55 1.22 -9.63 3.99
CA ARG A 55 0.27 -10.28 4.90
C ARG A 55 -1.01 -10.70 4.18
N TRP A 56 -1.52 -9.83 3.31
CA TRP A 56 -2.72 -10.14 2.54
C TRP A 56 -2.51 -11.37 1.64
N ILE A 57 -1.36 -11.47 0.96
CA ILE A 57 -1.02 -12.65 0.15
C ILE A 57 -0.95 -13.91 1.01
N GLU A 58 -0.37 -13.83 2.20
CA GLU A 58 -0.28 -14.96 3.13
C GLU A 58 -1.67 -15.39 3.63
N GLU A 59 -2.49 -14.44 4.06
CA GLU A 59 -3.86 -14.67 4.52
C GLU A 59 -4.79 -15.21 3.42
N ASN A 60 -4.57 -14.81 2.17
CA ASN A 60 -5.43 -15.18 1.04
C ASN A 60 -4.83 -16.32 0.20
N ARG A 61 -3.72 -16.93 0.62
CA ARG A 61 -3.02 -17.97 -0.14
C ARG A 61 -3.96 -19.11 -0.53
N GLU A 62 -4.73 -19.65 0.42
CA GLU A 62 -5.67 -20.75 0.14
C GLU A 62 -6.76 -20.35 -0.87
N ALA A 63 -7.27 -19.12 -0.79
CA ALA A 63 -8.27 -18.62 -1.72
C ALA A 63 -7.68 -18.42 -3.14
N ILE A 64 -6.45 -17.93 -3.22
CA ILE A 64 -5.70 -17.77 -4.47
C ILE A 64 -5.43 -19.15 -5.09
N ASP A 65 -4.97 -20.11 -4.31
CA ASP A 65 -4.68 -21.48 -4.78
C ASP A 65 -5.96 -22.18 -5.25
N GLY A 66 -7.06 -22.06 -4.50
CA GLY A 66 -8.36 -22.59 -4.90
C GLY A 66 -8.89 -21.97 -6.20
N TRP A 67 -8.74 -20.65 -6.37
CA TRP A 67 -9.08 -19.97 -7.62
C TRP A 67 -8.20 -20.42 -8.79
N ASN A 68 -6.88 -20.55 -8.57
CA ASN A 68 -5.94 -21.01 -9.58
C ASN A 68 -6.25 -22.44 -10.03
N ALA A 69 -6.57 -23.34 -9.10
CA ALA A 69 -6.98 -24.71 -9.41
C ALA A 69 -8.27 -24.72 -10.24
N TRP A 70 -9.27 -23.93 -9.85
CA TRP A 70 -10.52 -23.82 -10.60
C TRP A 70 -10.29 -23.31 -12.02
N VAL A 71 -9.46 -22.28 -12.21
CA VAL A 71 -9.11 -21.75 -13.54
C VAL A 71 -8.32 -22.78 -14.37
N ALA A 72 -7.44 -23.56 -13.75
CA ALA A 72 -6.71 -24.63 -14.45
C ALA A 72 -7.65 -25.72 -14.98
N GLU A 73 -8.70 -26.04 -14.23
CA GLU A 73 -9.71 -27.04 -14.61
C GLU A 73 -10.74 -26.50 -15.63
N HIS A 74 -11.19 -25.26 -15.47
CA HIS A 74 -12.34 -24.71 -16.20
C HIS A 74 -11.97 -23.69 -17.29
N GLY A 75 -10.68 -23.31 -17.37
CA GLY A 75 -10.21 -22.21 -18.20
C GLY A 75 -10.56 -20.84 -17.62
N LEU A 76 -10.18 -19.79 -18.34
CA LEU A 76 -10.47 -18.43 -17.90
C LEU A 76 -11.96 -18.11 -18.10
N PRO A 77 -12.68 -17.67 -17.03
CA PRO A 77 -14.02 -17.15 -17.19
C PRO A 77 -14.04 -16.06 -18.25
N LEU A 78 -15.02 -16.14 -19.15
CA LEU A 78 -15.28 -15.12 -20.18
C LEU A 78 -14.18 -14.98 -21.25
N GLU A 79 -13.22 -15.91 -21.33
CA GLU A 79 -12.19 -15.90 -22.39
C GLU A 79 -12.82 -15.81 -23.79
N LYS A 80 -13.95 -16.48 -24.00
CA LYS A 80 -14.76 -16.44 -25.23
C LYS A 80 -15.30 -15.07 -25.65
N TYR A 81 -15.21 -14.05 -24.81
CA TYR A 81 -15.66 -12.68 -25.11
C TYR A 81 -14.51 -11.67 -25.20
N ARG A 82 -13.25 -12.12 -25.13
CA ARG A 82 -12.08 -11.23 -25.26
C ARG A 82 -12.00 -10.70 -26.70
N GLN A 83 -12.19 -9.39 -26.88
CA GLN A 83 -11.93 -8.69 -28.14
C GLN A 83 -10.48 -8.20 -28.14
N PHE A 84 -9.71 -8.58 -29.15
CA PHE A 84 -8.31 -8.21 -29.36
C PHE A 84 -8.19 -6.93 -30.18
#